data_AF-A0A813GAY5-F1
#
_entry.id   AF-A0A813GAY5-F1
#
_cell.length_a   1.000
_cell.length_b   1.000
_cell.length_c   1.000
_cell.angle_alpha   90.00
_cell.angle_beta   90.00
_cell.angle_gamma   90.00
#
_symmetry.space_group_name_H-M   'P 1'
#
loop_
_entity.id
_entity.type
_entity.pdbx_description
1 polymer ?
#
loop_
_entity_poly.entity_id
_entity_poly.type
_entity_poly.pdbx_seq_one_letter_code
_entity_poly.pdbx_strand_id
1 'polypeptide(L)'
;MAMSVCHALCLALHIARLPLVIAYLPPTSPPWQPTYDLANSTISMQCNSSGWSSPERGAEFGIISYDWSNSKVQWAASKPMDCEERLAKQAEMTGQQGTGSHVFVYRNLVKALPWFTTVREKLNDPAYSGWFLRFKPSAAPYHVPACAAENQSKCSTFYHDQEQTPAVPTAAQPHPDGSCTDGVCDCGTQPCGEYLFDHRNGSMLRDWLIKEHIGGPAGLRNPSVHGFFMDDYWCSNLICAQDPSVAGCPCRDPVQGPTEVDKNNQADMGLSDEDVRDIALGWNETMAAVEKSILGAGAYTWWLMDGQTNANAGPTLLKRDTCASQLRGACTESSHWQRSPQLFGLTINSSAVAPAQLEQDVAFFQLARGDYAWLGWGVWGMTWPFNAEPAHGELPPLPYGVPRPALLSKDFGKPSGLCKETRSGVFERGYTKAHISLDCNTFTASLESHPILASRKGLIV
;
A
#
# COMPACT_ATOMS: atom_id res chain seq x y z
N MET A 1 -54.80 -27.49 53.56
CA MET A 1 -54.16 -26.15 53.61
C MET A 1 -52.85 -26.24 52.85
N ALA A 2 -52.64 -25.30 51.93
CA ALA A 2 -51.89 -25.49 50.70
C ALA A 2 -50.36 -25.37 50.85
N MET A 3 -49.66 -26.11 49.99
CA MET A 3 -48.21 -26.12 49.77
C MET A 3 -47.72 -24.82 49.12
N SER A 4 -46.60 -24.30 49.61
CA SER A 4 -45.87 -23.16 49.03
C SER A 4 -44.82 -23.67 48.06
N VAL A 5 -44.91 -23.23 46.80
CA VAL A 5 -44.03 -23.62 45.69
C VAL A 5 -42.92 -22.59 45.52
N CYS A 6 -41.70 -23.13 45.50
CA CYS A 6 -40.42 -22.50 45.20
C CYS A 6 -40.36 -21.97 43.75
N HIS A 7 -39.89 -20.75 43.52
CA HIS A 7 -39.43 -20.27 42.21
C HIS A 7 -38.17 -19.41 42.40
N ALA A 8 -37.02 -20.03 42.16
CA ALA A 8 -35.75 -19.34 41.97
C ALA A 8 -35.62 -18.97 40.49
N LEU A 9 -35.63 -17.68 40.16
CA LEU A 9 -35.24 -17.17 38.85
C LEU A 9 -33.73 -17.33 38.67
N CYS A 10 -33.31 -18.30 37.86
CA CYS A 10 -31.98 -18.36 37.30
C CYS A 10 -31.91 -17.39 36.11
N LEU A 11 -31.40 -16.18 36.34
CA LEU A 11 -31.08 -15.23 35.27
C LEU A 11 -29.77 -15.70 34.60
N ALA A 12 -29.90 -16.55 33.58
CA ALA A 12 -28.76 -16.94 32.76
C ALA A 12 -28.32 -15.75 31.90
N LEU A 13 -27.25 -15.07 32.32
CA LEU A 13 -26.54 -14.09 31.52
C LEU A 13 -25.94 -14.81 30.28
N HIS A 14 -26.68 -14.83 29.18
CA HIS A 14 -26.11 -15.14 27.87
C HIS A 14 -25.23 -13.96 27.46
N ILE A 15 -23.95 -14.00 27.86
CA ILE A 15 -22.92 -13.23 27.18
C ILE A 15 -22.80 -13.85 25.79
N ALA A 16 -23.59 -13.35 24.84
CA ALA A 16 -23.40 -13.63 23.44
C ALA A 16 -21.98 -13.16 23.11
N ARG A 17 -21.04 -14.11 22.99
CA ARG A 17 -19.76 -13.86 22.36
C ARG A 17 -20.10 -13.50 20.92
N LEU A 18 -20.18 -12.20 20.64
CA LEU A 18 -20.19 -11.71 19.26
C LEU A 18 -18.99 -12.37 18.58
N PRO A 19 -19.18 -13.02 17.43
CA PRO A 19 -18.06 -13.60 16.70
C PRO A 19 -17.04 -12.49 16.49
N LEU A 20 -15.78 -12.78 16.85
CA LEU A 20 -14.66 -11.91 16.55
C LEU A 20 -14.65 -11.75 15.02
N VAL A 21 -15.17 -10.63 14.53
CA VAL A 21 -15.17 -10.33 13.11
C VAL A 21 -13.72 -10.02 12.77
N ILE A 22 -13.02 -11.02 12.23
CA ILE A 22 -11.71 -10.80 11.63
C ILE A 22 -11.98 -9.93 10.41
N ALA A 23 -11.77 -8.65 10.65
CA ALA A 23 -11.78 -7.54 9.73
C ALA A 23 -10.56 -7.67 8.80
N TYR A 24 -10.74 -7.47 7.48
CA TYR A 24 -9.83 -7.74 6.35
C TYR A 24 -9.31 -9.19 6.21
N LEU A 25 -8.93 -9.60 4.98
CA LEU A 25 -8.46 -10.95 4.71
C LEU A 25 -7.10 -11.18 5.38
N PRO A 26 -6.81 -12.40 5.87
CA PRO A 26 -5.46 -12.72 6.33
C PRO A 26 -4.47 -12.62 5.16
N PRO A 27 -3.16 -12.51 5.44
CA PRO A 27 -2.14 -12.58 4.39
C PRO A 27 -2.41 -13.75 3.45
N THR A 28 -2.57 -13.45 2.17
CA THR A 28 -3.07 -14.40 1.17
C THR A 28 -2.23 -14.26 -0.07
N SER A 29 -1.75 -15.38 -0.61
CA SER A 29 -0.93 -15.37 -1.82
C SER A 29 -1.68 -14.83 -3.05
N PRO A 30 -0.97 -14.17 -3.97
CA PRO A 30 -1.56 -13.76 -5.22
C PRO A 30 -2.01 -14.98 -6.04
N PRO A 31 -2.95 -14.79 -6.99
CA PRO A 31 -3.50 -15.87 -7.81
C PRO A 31 -2.56 -16.34 -8.94
N TRP A 32 -1.46 -15.64 -9.19
CA TRP A 32 -0.47 -16.02 -10.20
C TRP A 32 0.60 -16.98 -9.66
N GLN A 33 1.31 -17.64 -10.57
CA GLN A 33 2.36 -18.59 -10.20
C GLN A 33 3.54 -17.88 -9.51
N PRO A 34 4.19 -18.54 -8.52
CA PRO A 34 5.38 -17.98 -7.90
C PRO A 34 6.56 -17.97 -8.87
N THR A 35 7.49 -17.04 -8.66
CA THR A 35 8.74 -16.94 -9.41
C THR A 35 9.92 -16.85 -8.45
N TYR A 36 11.04 -17.46 -8.82
CA TYR A 36 12.30 -17.38 -8.06
C TYR A 36 13.37 -16.57 -8.80
N ASP A 37 13.04 -16.05 -9.98
CA ASP A 37 13.87 -15.07 -10.65
C ASP A 37 13.91 -13.78 -9.80
N LEU A 38 15.11 -13.31 -9.46
CA LEU A 38 15.24 -12.19 -8.53
C LEU A 38 14.67 -10.90 -9.11
N ALA A 39 14.83 -10.67 -10.41
CA ALA A 39 14.26 -9.48 -11.06
C ALA A 39 12.74 -9.47 -10.93
N ASN A 40 12.10 -10.60 -11.21
CA ASN A 40 10.65 -10.77 -11.09
C ASN A 40 10.16 -10.92 -9.64
N SER A 41 11.08 -11.04 -8.67
CA SER A 41 10.79 -11.04 -7.23
C SER A 41 11.18 -9.70 -6.59
N THR A 42 11.15 -8.60 -7.35
CA THR A 42 11.38 -7.25 -6.83
C THR A 42 10.11 -6.43 -6.88
N ILE A 43 10.02 -5.42 -6.02
CA ILE A 43 8.93 -4.45 -6.01
C ILE A 43 9.46 -3.03 -5.86
N SER A 44 8.83 -2.08 -6.55
CA SER A 44 9.07 -0.65 -6.37
C SER A 44 7.74 0.09 -6.42
N MET A 45 7.65 1.18 -5.67
CA MET A 45 6.71 2.26 -5.94
C MET A 45 7.41 3.37 -6.72
N GLN A 46 6.70 4.00 -7.65
CA GLN A 46 7.16 5.18 -8.37
C GLN A 46 6.20 6.35 -8.14
N CYS A 47 6.76 7.42 -7.61
CA CYS A 47 6.18 8.74 -7.55
C CYS A 47 6.92 9.62 -8.56
N ASN A 48 6.18 10.37 -9.38
CA ASN A 48 6.80 11.34 -10.27
C ASN A 48 5.90 12.55 -10.41
N SER A 49 6.11 13.54 -9.53
CA SER A 49 5.29 14.75 -9.53
C SER A 49 5.41 15.55 -10.83
N SER A 50 6.54 15.45 -11.53
CA SER A 50 6.86 16.27 -12.70
C SER A 50 6.32 15.74 -14.03
N GLY A 51 5.97 14.45 -14.11
CA GLY A 51 5.53 13.84 -15.37
C GLY A 51 5.33 12.32 -15.28
N TRP A 52 5.27 11.68 -16.44
CA TRP A 52 5.17 10.22 -16.53
C TRP A 52 6.44 9.56 -15.99
N SER A 53 6.28 8.51 -15.19
CA SER A 53 7.39 7.64 -14.84
C SER A 53 7.86 6.82 -16.04
N SER A 54 9.15 6.46 -16.11
CA SER A 54 9.69 5.68 -17.22
C SER A 54 9.09 4.27 -17.23
N PRO A 55 8.33 3.91 -18.29
CA PRO A 55 7.77 2.57 -18.43
C PRO A 55 8.86 1.49 -18.50
N GLU A 56 9.96 1.78 -19.20
CA GLU A 56 11.10 0.87 -19.36
C GLU A 56 11.71 0.52 -18.00
N ARG A 57 11.84 1.52 -17.12
CA ARG A 57 12.36 1.31 -15.76
C ARG A 57 11.36 0.57 -14.88
N GLY A 58 10.08 0.90 -14.95
CA GLY A 58 9.03 0.15 -14.24
C GLY A 58 9.02 -1.32 -14.61
N ALA A 59 9.23 -1.61 -15.89
CA ALA A 59 9.27 -2.95 -16.48
C ALA A 59 10.46 -3.81 -16.03
N GLU A 60 11.46 -3.24 -15.35
CA GLU A 60 12.55 -4.01 -14.75
C GLU A 60 12.10 -4.78 -13.50
N PHE A 61 11.06 -4.31 -12.80
CA PHE A 61 10.62 -4.88 -11.53
C PHE A 61 9.55 -5.95 -11.72
N GLY A 62 9.48 -6.91 -10.79
CA GLY A 62 8.43 -7.92 -10.76
C GLY A 62 7.05 -7.33 -10.44
N ILE A 63 7.01 -6.40 -9.49
CA ILE A 63 5.86 -5.55 -9.21
C ILE A 63 6.30 -4.08 -9.32
N ILE A 64 5.54 -3.29 -10.05
CA ILE A 64 5.70 -1.84 -10.09
C ILE A 64 4.39 -1.18 -9.70
N SER A 65 4.43 -0.33 -8.67
CA SER A 65 3.28 0.42 -8.19
C SER A 65 3.41 1.90 -8.54
N TYR A 66 2.34 2.49 -9.04
CA TYR A 66 2.26 3.92 -9.32
C TYR A 66 1.37 4.62 -8.30
N ASP A 67 1.97 5.55 -7.57
CA ASP A 67 1.28 6.43 -6.64
C ASP A 67 0.45 7.50 -7.38
N TRP A 68 -0.56 8.07 -6.73
CA TRP A 68 -1.35 9.19 -7.28
C TRP A 68 -0.48 10.40 -7.66
N SER A 69 0.70 10.54 -7.04
CA SER A 69 1.68 11.57 -7.36
C SER A 69 2.35 11.37 -8.73
N ASN A 70 2.19 10.23 -9.38
CA ASN A 70 2.66 10.03 -10.75
C ASN A 70 1.95 10.99 -11.71
N SER A 71 2.73 11.74 -12.49
CA SER A 71 2.29 12.81 -13.39
C SER A 71 1.52 13.96 -12.72
N LYS A 72 1.77 14.25 -11.43
CA LYS A 72 1.04 15.26 -10.63
C LYS A 72 0.88 16.61 -11.30
N VAL A 73 1.96 17.22 -11.78
CA VAL A 73 1.94 18.50 -12.51
C VAL A 73 1.01 18.45 -13.72
N GLN A 74 0.90 17.31 -14.39
CA GLN A 74 0.08 17.18 -15.60
C GLN A 74 -1.40 16.98 -15.27
N TRP A 75 -1.74 16.07 -14.34
CA TRP A 75 -3.15 15.89 -13.99
C TRP A 75 -3.71 17.03 -13.16
N ALA A 76 -2.90 17.71 -12.34
CA ALA A 76 -3.32 18.90 -11.59
C ALA A 76 -3.57 20.11 -12.51
N ALA A 77 -2.98 20.11 -13.70
CA ALA A 77 -3.23 21.11 -14.74
C ALA A 77 -4.45 20.77 -15.62
N SER A 78 -4.93 19.53 -15.61
CA SER A 78 -6.15 19.12 -16.34
C SER A 78 -7.40 19.76 -15.72
N LYS A 79 -8.40 20.05 -16.57
CA LYS A 79 -9.65 20.72 -16.18
C LYS A 79 -10.87 19.98 -16.78
N PRO A 80 -11.59 19.15 -16.01
CA PRO A 80 -11.28 18.77 -14.62
C PRO A 80 -10.03 17.89 -14.52
N MET A 81 -9.48 17.75 -13.32
CA MET A 81 -8.32 16.88 -13.05
C MET A 81 -8.62 15.41 -13.39
N ASP A 82 -7.62 14.70 -13.90
CA ASP A 82 -7.73 13.37 -14.53
C ASP A 82 -6.73 12.32 -13.97
N CYS A 83 -6.41 12.40 -12.67
CA CYS A 83 -5.41 11.55 -12.03
C CYS A 83 -5.70 10.05 -12.21
N GLU A 84 -6.96 9.65 -12.04
CA GLU A 84 -7.40 8.25 -12.18
C GLU A 84 -7.08 7.69 -13.57
N GLU A 85 -7.39 8.45 -14.62
CA GLU A 85 -7.13 8.10 -16.00
C GLU A 85 -5.62 8.05 -16.29
N ARG A 86 -4.84 8.94 -15.68
CA ARG A 86 -3.39 8.91 -15.84
C ARG A 86 -2.75 7.69 -15.20
N LEU A 87 -3.19 7.28 -14.02
CA LEU A 87 -2.72 6.03 -13.41
C LEU A 87 -2.98 4.83 -14.32
N ALA A 88 -4.18 4.74 -14.91
CA ALA A 88 -4.49 3.71 -15.88
C ALA A 88 -3.60 3.81 -17.12
N LYS A 89 -3.34 5.04 -17.61
CA LYS A 89 -2.47 5.25 -18.76
C LYS A 89 -1.02 4.86 -18.51
N GLN A 90 -0.48 5.19 -17.34
CA GLN A 90 0.87 4.77 -16.93
C GLN A 90 0.97 3.25 -16.86
N ALA A 91 -0.09 2.58 -16.39
CA ALA A 91 -0.14 1.12 -16.38
C ALA A 91 -0.07 0.53 -17.80
N GLU A 92 -0.82 1.08 -18.75
CA GLU A 92 -0.75 0.68 -20.17
C GLU A 92 0.64 0.88 -20.77
N MET A 93 1.25 2.06 -20.54
CA MET A 93 2.59 2.36 -21.05
C MET A 93 3.62 1.36 -20.55
N THR A 94 3.50 0.93 -19.29
CA THR A 94 4.39 -0.07 -18.67
C THR A 94 4.10 -1.48 -19.18
N GLY A 95 2.82 -1.85 -19.29
CA GLY A 95 2.41 -3.15 -19.83
C GLY A 95 2.87 -3.39 -21.27
N GLN A 96 2.98 -2.33 -22.07
CA GLN A 96 3.50 -2.38 -23.45
C GLN A 96 4.98 -2.76 -23.55
N GLN A 97 5.75 -2.71 -22.45
CA GLN A 97 7.16 -3.12 -22.44
C GLN A 97 7.33 -4.65 -22.50
N GLY A 98 6.27 -5.42 -22.20
CA GLY A 98 6.23 -6.87 -22.43
C GLY A 98 7.12 -7.72 -21.50
N THR A 99 7.49 -7.21 -20.33
CA THR A 99 8.46 -7.84 -19.42
C THR A 99 7.86 -8.83 -18.41
N GLY A 100 6.54 -8.97 -18.36
CA GLY A 100 5.85 -9.80 -17.37
C GLY A 100 5.71 -9.15 -15.98
N SER A 101 6.03 -7.87 -15.84
CA SER A 101 5.79 -7.09 -14.63
C SER A 101 4.31 -7.01 -14.27
N HIS A 102 4.00 -7.16 -12.99
CA HIS A 102 2.69 -6.83 -12.44
C HIS A 102 2.63 -5.35 -12.10
N VAL A 103 1.67 -4.63 -12.68
CA VAL A 103 1.53 -3.19 -12.51
C VAL A 103 0.40 -2.88 -11.57
N PHE A 104 0.70 -2.19 -10.47
CA PHE A 104 -0.26 -1.76 -9.47
C PHE A 104 -0.51 -0.25 -9.63
N VAL A 105 -1.75 0.16 -9.39
CA VAL A 105 -2.12 1.57 -9.37
C VAL A 105 -2.67 1.95 -8.01
N TYR A 106 -2.48 3.22 -7.63
CA TYR A 106 -3.02 3.78 -6.41
C TYR A 106 -4.54 3.74 -6.38
N ARG A 107 -5.09 3.33 -5.24
CA ARG A 107 -6.50 3.48 -4.85
C ARG A 107 -6.56 3.82 -3.36
N ASN A 108 -7.64 4.50 -2.97
CA ASN A 108 -7.89 4.81 -1.58
C ASN A 108 -9.33 4.45 -1.24
N LEU A 109 -9.53 3.74 -0.13
CA LEU A 109 -10.86 3.42 0.37
C LEU A 109 -11.27 4.24 1.57
N VAL A 110 -10.37 5.03 2.14
CA VAL A 110 -10.63 5.98 3.23
C VAL A 110 -11.02 7.34 2.64
N LYS A 111 -10.17 7.85 1.75
CA LYS A 111 -10.27 9.16 1.12
C LYS A 111 -10.97 9.07 -0.24
N ALA A 112 -11.97 9.91 -0.42
CA ALA A 112 -12.73 10.12 -1.65
C ALA A 112 -12.12 11.29 -2.45
N LEU A 113 -11.10 10.97 -3.26
CA LEU A 113 -10.31 11.97 -3.98
C LEU A 113 -11.04 12.52 -5.23
N PRO A 114 -11.39 13.82 -5.30
CA PRO A 114 -12.18 14.38 -6.41
C PRO A 114 -11.37 14.62 -7.70
N TRP A 115 -10.06 14.39 -7.66
CA TRP A 115 -9.23 14.28 -8.87
C TRP A 115 -9.32 12.89 -9.52
N PHE A 116 -10.10 11.96 -8.95
CA PHE A 116 -10.52 10.72 -9.59
C PHE A 116 -11.92 10.95 -10.17
N THR A 117 -12.08 10.82 -11.48
CA THR A 117 -13.36 11.10 -12.16
C THR A 117 -14.50 10.28 -11.57
N THR A 118 -14.28 8.99 -11.32
CA THR A 118 -15.32 8.12 -10.74
C THR A 118 -15.80 8.61 -9.39
N VAL A 119 -14.91 9.13 -8.55
CA VAL A 119 -15.25 9.69 -7.23
C VAL A 119 -15.95 11.04 -7.36
N ARG A 120 -15.41 11.94 -8.20
CA ARG A 120 -15.94 13.28 -8.44
C ARG A 120 -17.40 13.25 -8.90
N GLU A 121 -17.73 12.32 -9.79
CA GLU A 121 -19.12 12.13 -10.25
C GLU A 121 -20.07 11.82 -9.08
N LYS A 122 -19.65 10.99 -8.12
CA LYS A 122 -20.47 10.62 -6.95
C LYS A 122 -20.55 11.73 -5.91
N LEU A 123 -19.47 12.48 -5.70
CA LEU A 123 -19.48 13.68 -4.85
C LEU A 123 -20.48 14.74 -5.33
N ASN A 124 -20.72 14.82 -6.65
CA ASN A 124 -21.61 15.80 -7.26
C ASN A 124 -23.06 15.36 -7.34
N ASP A 125 -23.34 14.07 -7.16
CA ASP A 125 -24.69 13.52 -7.28
C ASP A 125 -25.34 13.37 -5.88
N PRO A 126 -26.43 14.11 -5.61
CA PRO A 126 -27.13 14.07 -4.32
C PRO A 126 -27.60 12.68 -3.89
N ALA A 127 -27.84 11.75 -4.84
CA ALA A 127 -28.24 10.38 -4.54
C ALA A 127 -27.16 9.60 -3.76
N TYR A 128 -25.90 10.03 -3.87
CA TYR A 128 -24.76 9.42 -3.19
C TYR A 128 -24.23 10.27 -2.03
N SER A 129 -24.93 11.35 -1.67
CA SER A 129 -24.50 12.25 -0.58
C SER A 129 -24.44 11.60 0.81
N GLY A 130 -24.98 10.39 0.98
CA GLY A 130 -24.86 9.57 2.18
C GLY A 130 -23.63 8.65 2.19
N TRP A 131 -22.73 8.76 1.21
CA TRP A 131 -21.46 8.04 1.16
C TRP A 131 -20.29 8.84 1.73
N PHE A 132 -20.48 10.12 2.03
CA PHE A 132 -19.41 11.03 2.42
C PHE A 132 -19.69 11.62 3.80
N LEU A 133 -18.64 11.71 4.62
CA LEU A 133 -18.73 12.37 5.92
C LEU A 133 -18.95 13.87 5.75
N ARG A 134 -19.65 14.47 6.71
CA ARG A 134 -20.09 15.88 6.65
C ARG A 134 -19.43 16.69 7.74
N PHE A 135 -19.20 17.96 7.46
CA PHE A 135 -18.93 18.92 8.51
C PHE A 135 -20.15 19.04 9.44
N LYS A 136 -19.90 19.20 10.75
CA LYS A 136 -20.92 19.49 11.75
C LYS A 136 -21.26 20.98 11.72
N PRO A 137 -22.47 21.41 11.34
CA PRO A 137 -22.77 22.85 11.19
C PRO A 137 -22.49 23.71 12.43
N SER A 138 -22.58 23.12 13.63
CA SER A 138 -22.32 23.80 14.90
C SER A 138 -20.84 23.86 15.31
N ALA A 139 -19.94 23.22 14.58
CA ALA A 139 -18.49 23.27 14.81
C ALA A 139 -17.81 24.44 14.09
N ALA A 140 -18.54 25.22 13.27
CA ALA A 140 -17.96 26.38 12.59
C ALA A 140 -17.50 27.47 13.60
N PRO A 141 -16.34 28.12 13.38
CA PRO A 141 -15.39 27.87 12.29
C PRO A 141 -14.64 26.53 12.46
N TYR A 142 -14.54 25.79 11.36
CA TYR A 142 -13.82 24.51 11.31
C TYR A 142 -12.31 24.73 11.35
N HIS A 143 -11.56 23.67 11.68
CA HIS A 143 -10.10 23.69 11.66
C HIS A 143 -9.56 23.62 10.23
N VAL A 144 -10.23 22.88 9.35
CA VAL A 144 -9.97 22.89 7.90
C VAL A 144 -11.01 23.74 7.15
N PRO A 145 -10.64 24.50 6.11
CA PRO A 145 -11.57 25.38 5.41
C PRO A 145 -12.59 24.58 4.59
N ALA A 146 -13.88 24.85 4.77
CA ALA A 146 -14.95 24.21 4.00
C ALA A 146 -15.10 24.74 2.55
N CYS A 147 -14.37 25.81 2.21
CA CYS A 147 -14.41 26.48 0.92
C CYS A 147 -13.01 26.51 0.29
N ALA A 148 -12.96 26.47 -1.03
CA ALA A 148 -11.71 26.53 -1.78
C ALA A 148 -10.99 27.86 -1.52
N ALA A 149 -9.67 27.80 -1.29
CA ALA A 149 -8.86 28.98 -0.99
C ALA A 149 -8.94 30.04 -2.10
N GLU A 150 -8.94 29.59 -3.35
CA GLU A 150 -9.03 30.40 -4.56
C GLU A 150 -10.44 30.91 -4.88
N ASN A 151 -11.48 30.31 -4.28
CA ASN A 151 -12.87 30.67 -4.55
C ASN A 151 -13.76 30.42 -3.34
N GLN A 152 -13.98 31.47 -2.55
CA GLN A 152 -14.80 31.45 -1.33
C GLN A 152 -16.29 31.17 -1.59
N SER A 153 -16.76 31.21 -2.85
CA SER A 153 -18.13 30.81 -3.22
C SER A 153 -18.24 29.30 -3.50
N LYS A 154 -17.10 28.61 -3.65
CA LYS A 154 -17.03 27.17 -3.90
C LYS A 154 -16.78 26.47 -2.56
N CYS A 155 -17.84 25.99 -1.94
CA CYS A 155 -17.81 25.34 -0.63
C CYS A 155 -18.45 23.95 -0.69
N SER A 156 -18.06 23.07 0.23
CA SER A 156 -18.69 21.76 0.42
C SER A 156 -19.37 21.64 1.77
N THR A 157 -20.44 20.85 1.82
CA THR A 157 -20.99 20.36 3.10
C THR A 157 -20.27 19.12 3.60
N PHE A 158 -19.51 18.45 2.73
CA PHE A 158 -18.75 17.26 3.07
C PHE A 158 -17.41 17.64 3.67
N TYR A 159 -17.00 16.92 4.72
CA TYR A 159 -15.67 17.09 5.29
C TYR A 159 -14.63 16.74 4.22
N HIS A 160 -13.59 17.56 4.14
CA HIS A 160 -12.45 17.31 3.29
C HIS A 160 -11.20 17.96 3.88
N ASP A 161 -10.11 17.21 3.87
CA ASP A 161 -8.80 17.68 4.33
C ASP A 161 -8.05 18.43 3.21
N GLN A 162 -6.98 19.13 3.60
CA GLN A 162 -6.13 19.94 2.71
C GLN A 162 -4.63 19.63 2.89
N GLU A 163 -4.28 18.59 3.67
CA GLU A 163 -2.88 18.27 3.97
C GLU A 163 -2.08 17.84 2.72
N GLN A 164 -2.66 16.98 1.87
CA GLN A 164 -2.03 16.45 0.65
C GLN A 164 -2.89 16.72 -0.60
N THR A 165 -3.26 17.98 -0.83
CA THR A 165 -4.12 18.36 -1.95
C THR A 165 -3.41 19.26 -2.95
N PRO A 166 -3.75 19.14 -4.25
CA PRO A 166 -3.41 20.17 -5.23
C PRO A 166 -3.90 21.53 -4.77
N ALA A 167 -3.00 22.52 -4.82
CA ALA A 167 -3.33 23.87 -4.43
C ALA A 167 -2.84 24.90 -5.45
N VAL A 168 -3.48 26.07 -5.42
CA VAL A 168 -3.01 27.24 -6.16
C VAL A 168 -1.74 27.76 -5.48
N PRO A 169 -0.61 27.92 -6.21
CA PRO A 169 0.60 28.50 -5.65
C PRO A 169 0.34 29.88 -5.05
N THR A 170 0.87 30.12 -3.85
CA THR A 170 0.79 31.42 -3.16
C THR A 170 2.18 31.99 -2.95
N ALA A 171 2.28 33.27 -2.58
CA ALA A 171 3.57 33.86 -2.21
C ALA A 171 4.21 33.17 -1.00
N ALA A 172 3.40 32.62 -0.09
CA ALA A 172 3.87 31.90 1.10
C ALA A 172 4.21 30.43 0.79
N GLN A 173 3.54 29.83 -0.20
CA GLN A 173 3.74 28.45 -0.65
C GLN A 173 3.79 28.44 -2.19
N PRO A 174 4.93 28.80 -2.81
CA PRO A 174 5.07 28.91 -4.26
C PRO A 174 5.11 27.55 -4.97
N HIS A 175 5.32 26.47 -4.23
CA HIS A 175 5.41 25.10 -4.72
C HIS A 175 4.56 24.17 -3.84
N PRO A 176 3.21 24.30 -3.87
CA PRO A 176 2.35 23.37 -3.13
C PRO A 176 2.41 21.96 -3.73
N ASP A 177 1.91 20.97 -2.97
CA ASP A 177 1.85 19.58 -3.41
C ASP A 177 0.88 19.42 -4.60
N GLY A 178 1.41 19.54 -5.81
CA GLY A 178 0.61 19.69 -7.02
C GLY A 178 0.18 21.14 -7.22
N SER A 179 0.87 21.83 -8.13
CA SER A 179 0.53 23.22 -8.48
C SER A 179 -0.57 23.27 -9.52
N CYS A 180 -1.73 23.80 -9.14
CA CYS A 180 -2.79 24.10 -10.09
C CYS A 180 -2.37 25.26 -11.01
N THR A 181 -2.60 25.11 -12.32
CA THR A 181 -2.28 26.14 -13.30
C THR A 181 -3.39 27.18 -13.40
N ASP A 182 -3.03 28.41 -13.78
CA ASP A 182 -3.97 29.52 -14.04
C ASP A 182 -4.76 30.03 -12.81
N GLY A 183 -4.26 29.77 -11.60
CA GLY A 183 -4.84 30.32 -10.38
C GLY A 183 -6.13 29.65 -9.89
N VAL A 184 -6.50 28.48 -10.44
CA VAL A 184 -7.68 27.71 -10.01
C VAL A 184 -7.42 26.21 -10.04
N CYS A 185 -7.84 25.49 -9.00
CA CYS A 185 -7.86 24.03 -8.99
C CYS A 185 -9.23 23.47 -9.43
N ASP A 186 -9.24 22.65 -10.49
CA ASP A 186 -10.48 22.11 -11.06
C ASP A 186 -10.73 20.65 -10.70
N CYS A 187 -11.20 20.43 -9.47
CA CYS A 187 -11.79 19.16 -9.04
C CYS A 187 -13.30 19.08 -9.31
N GLY A 188 -13.83 19.85 -10.26
CA GLY A 188 -15.27 19.97 -10.52
C GLY A 188 -15.97 20.99 -9.63
N THR A 189 -17.21 20.70 -9.21
CA THR A 189 -18.04 21.66 -8.45
C THR A 189 -17.69 21.71 -6.96
N GLN A 190 -17.08 20.65 -6.41
CA GLN A 190 -16.58 20.62 -5.04
C GLN A 190 -15.17 21.24 -4.94
N PRO A 191 -14.80 21.88 -3.80
CA PRO A 191 -13.40 22.19 -3.48
C PRO A 191 -12.49 21.00 -3.72
N CYS A 192 -11.26 21.25 -4.18
CA CYS A 192 -10.22 20.23 -4.12
C CYS A 192 -9.92 19.94 -2.64
N GLY A 193 -9.88 18.68 -2.28
CA GLY A 193 -9.90 18.24 -0.89
C GLY A 193 -9.87 16.73 -0.78
N GLU A 194 -9.32 16.20 0.31
CA GLU A 194 -9.39 14.78 0.63
C GLU A 194 -10.68 14.50 1.39
N TYR A 195 -11.77 14.23 0.66
CA TYR A 195 -13.06 13.88 1.26
C TYR A 195 -12.97 12.52 1.94
N LEU A 196 -13.88 12.20 2.85
CA LEU A 196 -13.88 10.92 3.55
C LEU A 196 -15.13 10.10 3.24
N PHE A 197 -14.94 8.81 2.96
CA PHE A 197 -16.03 7.86 2.82
C PHE A 197 -16.67 7.50 4.17
N ASP A 198 -18.00 7.44 4.22
CA ASP A 198 -18.77 6.96 5.36
C ASP A 198 -19.12 5.46 5.19
N HIS A 199 -18.30 4.60 5.77
CA HIS A 199 -18.46 3.15 5.65
C HIS A 199 -19.61 2.57 6.46
N ARG A 200 -20.33 3.37 7.27
CA ARG A 200 -21.54 2.90 7.98
C ARG A 200 -22.68 2.61 7.02
N ASN A 201 -22.71 3.27 5.86
CA ASN A 201 -23.69 3.03 4.78
C ASN A 201 -23.24 1.89 3.85
N GLY A 202 -22.84 0.77 4.46
CA GLY A 202 -21.84 -0.14 3.92
C GLY A 202 -22.19 -0.81 2.59
N SER A 203 -23.43 -1.24 2.34
CA SER A 203 -23.70 -2.09 1.17
C SER A 203 -23.66 -1.34 -0.17
N MET A 204 -24.26 -0.16 -0.27
CA MET A 204 -24.28 0.62 -1.52
C MET A 204 -22.90 1.16 -1.88
N LEU A 205 -22.20 1.76 -0.90
CA LEU A 205 -20.85 2.27 -1.09
C LEU A 205 -19.89 1.13 -1.45
N ARG A 206 -19.90 0.02 -0.70
CA ARG A 206 -19.04 -1.15 -0.95
C ARG A 206 -19.28 -1.75 -2.32
N ASP A 207 -20.53 -1.90 -2.74
CA ASP A 207 -20.87 -2.40 -4.07
C ASP A 207 -20.27 -1.52 -5.17
N TRP A 208 -20.36 -0.19 -5.02
CA TRP A 208 -19.78 0.75 -5.96
C TRP A 208 -18.25 0.71 -5.94
N LEU A 209 -17.62 0.71 -4.76
CA LEU A 209 -16.17 0.60 -4.63
C LEU A 209 -15.64 -0.64 -5.35
N ILE A 210 -16.31 -1.78 -5.16
CA ILE A 210 -15.93 -3.05 -5.81
C ILE A 210 -16.14 -2.98 -7.33
N LYS A 211 -17.33 -2.58 -7.80
CA LYS A 211 -17.73 -2.72 -9.21
C LYS A 211 -17.18 -1.60 -10.10
N GLU A 212 -17.04 -0.40 -9.57
CA GLU A 212 -16.72 0.80 -10.34
C GLU A 212 -15.35 1.39 -9.97
N HIS A 213 -15.05 1.61 -8.69
CA HIS A 213 -13.78 2.26 -8.32
C HIS A 213 -12.56 1.33 -8.50
N ILE A 214 -12.69 0.08 -8.04
CA ILE A 214 -11.69 -0.98 -8.16
C ILE A 214 -11.91 -1.77 -9.46
N GLY A 215 -13.15 -2.17 -9.74
CA GLY A 215 -13.55 -2.93 -10.93
C GLY A 215 -13.69 -2.11 -12.22
N GLY A 216 -13.41 -0.80 -12.17
CA GLY A 216 -13.62 0.14 -13.28
C GLY A 216 -12.65 0.01 -14.45
N PRO A 217 -12.86 0.78 -15.53
CA PRO A 217 -11.97 0.84 -16.69
C PRO A 217 -10.58 1.38 -16.35
N ALA A 218 -10.43 2.18 -15.28
CA ALA A 218 -9.15 2.62 -14.77
C ALA A 218 -8.53 1.64 -13.75
N GLY A 219 -9.25 0.58 -13.39
CA GLY A 219 -8.85 -0.47 -12.45
C GLY A 219 -8.85 -1.84 -13.13
N LEU A 220 -9.52 -2.84 -12.56
CA LEU A 220 -9.46 -4.25 -12.99
C LEU A 220 -10.03 -4.53 -14.39
N ARG A 221 -10.80 -3.62 -14.99
CA ARG A 221 -11.19 -3.76 -16.41
C ARG A 221 -10.09 -3.29 -17.37
N ASN A 222 -9.04 -2.64 -16.87
CA ASN A 222 -7.84 -2.39 -17.65
C ASN A 222 -6.94 -3.65 -17.59
N PRO A 223 -6.63 -4.30 -18.72
CA PRO A 223 -5.79 -5.49 -18.73
C PRO A 223 -4.34 -5.22 -18.30
N SER A 224 -3.92 -3.95 -18.23
CA SER A 224 -2.59 -3.58 -17.78
C SER A 224 -2.51 -3.37 -16.27
N VAL A 225 -3.64 -3.35 -15.56
CA VAL A 225 -3.70 -3.21 -14.10
C VAL A 225 -3.81 -4.60 -13.46
N HIS A 226 -2.76 -5.00 -12.76
CA HIS A 226 -2.62 -6.32 -12.14
C HIS A 226 -2.87 -6.28 -10.63
N GLY A 227 -3.07 -5.11 -10.07
CA GLY A 227 -3.32 -4.95 -8.66
C GLY A 227 -3.37 -3.51 -8.19
N PHE A 228 -3.40 -3.36 -6.88
CA PHE A 228 -3.58 -2.06 -6.25
C PHE A 228 -2.62 -1.87 -5.10
N PHE A 229 -2.08 -0.67 -5.07
CA PHE A 229 -1.66 -0.04 -3.85
C PHE A 229 -2.89 0.60 -3.23
N MET A 230 -3.28 0.13 -2.06
CA MET A 230 -4.40 0.71 -1.32
C MET A 230 -3.85 1.50 -0.16
N ASP A 231 -4.06 2.80 -0.19
CA ASP A 231 -3.57 3.71 0.82
C ASP A 231 -4.57 3.95 1.94
N ASP A 232 -4.05 4.48 3.04
CA ASP A 232 -4.72 4.83 4.28
C ASP A 232 -5.45 3.70 5.01
N TYR A 233 -5.79 3.96 6.27
CA TYR A 233 -6.67 3.10 7.05
C TYR A 233 -7.51 3.89 8.05
N TRP A 234 -8.58 3.26 8.53
CA TRP A 234 -9.34 3.76 9.68
C TRP A 234 -8.83 3.09 10.96
N CYS A 235 -8.64 3.88 12.01
CA CYS A 235 -8.31 3.40 13.33
C CYS A 235 -9.29 3.91 14.39
N SER A 236 -9.58 3.08 15.40
CA SER A 236 -10.45 3.44 16.52
C SER A 236 -9.82 3.02 17.84
N ASN A 237 -9.76 3.95 18.80
CA ASN A 237 -9.26 3.66 20.14
C ASN A 237 -10.14 2.64 20.88
N LEU A 238 -11.45 2.63 20.62
CA LEU A 238 -12.35 1.63 21.19
C LEU A 238 -12.08 0.22 20.66
N ILE A 239 -11.73 0.08 19.37
CA ILE A 239 -11.33 -1.21 18.79
C ILE A 239 -9.99 -1.64 19.40
N CYS A 240 -8.99 -0.77 19.41
CA CYS A 240 -7.66 -1.09 19.92
C CYS A 240 -7.65 -1.42 21.42
N ALA A 241 -8.55 -0.82 22.20
CA ALA A 241 -8.72 -1.15 23.62
C ALA A 241 -9.36 -2.54 23.83
N GLN A 242 -10.21 -3.00 22.90
CA GLN A 242 -10.83 -4.32 22.95
C GLN A 242 -9.89 -5.41 22.44
N ASP A 243 -9.19 -5.14 21.33
CA ASP A 243 -8.23 -6.04 20.73
C ASP A 243 -7.03 -5.24 20.15
N PRO A 244 -5.89 -5.20 20.87
CA PRO A 244 -4.72 -4.46 20.41
C PRO A 244 -4.00 -5.15 19.23
N SER A 245 -4.44 -6.33 18.79
CA SER A 245 -3.84 -7.06 17.67
C SER A 245 -4.44 -6.70 16.30
N VAL A 246 -5.52 -5.91 16.27
CA VAL A 246 -6.13 -5.42 15.02
C VAL A 246 -5.17 -4.49 14.28
N ALA A 247 -5.13 -4.56 12.95
CA ALA A 247 -4.36 -3.62 12.12
C ALA A 247 -4.66 -2.16 12.46
N GLY A 248 -3.66 -1.30 12.31
CA GLY A 248 -3.76 0.11 12.66
C GLY A 248 -3.64 0.40 14.16
N CYS A 249 -3.67 -0.61 15.04
CA CYS A 249 -3.47 -0.41 16.47
C CYS A 249 -1.97 -0.34 16.87
N PRO A 250 -1.61 0.50 17.86
CA PRO A 250 -2.44 1.57 18.42
C PRO A 250 -2.64 2.70 17.41
N CYS A 251 -3.75 3.43 17.49
CA CYS A 251 -3.97 4.62 16.67
C CYS A 251 -2.91 5.67 17.02
N ARG A 252 -2.03 5.98 16.04
CA ARG A 252 -0.94 6.94 16.22
C ARG A 252 -1.07 8.16 15.31
N ASP A 253 -1.90 8.05 14.27
CA ASP A 253 -2.02 9.06 13.25
C ASP A 253 -3.41 9.00 12.61
N PRO A 254 -4.31 9.96 12.88
CA PRO A 254 -4.33 10.88 14.02
C PRO A 254 -4.64 10.10 15.32
N VAL A 255 -4.92 10.81 16.43
CA VAL A 255 -5.23 10.19 17.74
C VAL A 255 -6.27 9.05 17.64
N GLN A 256 -7.24 9.17 16.73
CA GLN A 256 -8.07 8.11 16.12
C GLN A 256 -8.77 8.69 14.88
N GLY A 257 -9.27 7.84 13.99
CA GLY A 257 -9.95 8.25 12.76
C GLY A 257 -9.24 7.73 11.51
N PRO A 258 -9.41 8.41 10.36
CA PRO A 258 -8.71 8.08 9.13
C PRO A 258 -7.27 8.58 9.23
N THR A 259 -6.29 7.86 8.69
CA THR A 259 -4.89 8.31 8.63
C THR A 259 -4.70 9.55 7.76
N GLU A 260 -3.62 10.32 8.03
CA GLU A 260 -3.17 11.44 7.20
C GLU A 260 -4.27 12.48 6.93
N VAL A 261 -4.96 12.89 8.01
CA VAL A 261 -5.89 14.02 8.04
C VAL A 261 -5.67 14.87 9.28
N ASP A 262 -6.21 16.09 9.30
CA ASP A 262 -6.13 17.00 10.42
C ASP A 262 -6.59 16.32 11.73
N LYS A 263 -5.80 16.49 12.79
CA LYS A 263 -6.06 15.88 14.09
C LYS A 263 -7.41 16.27 14.72
N ASN A 264 -8.05 17.35 14.26
CA ASN A 264 -9.35 17.82 14.72
C ASN A 264 -10.50 17.33 13.82
N ASN A 265 -10.25 16.46 12.83
CA ASN A 265 -11.25 15.92 11.90
C ASN A 265 -12.51 15.41 12.64
N GLN A 266 -12.32 14.71 13.77
CA GLN A 266 -13.41 14.16 14.57
C GLN A 266 -14.31 15.29 15.13
N ALA A 267 -13.72 16.39 15.57
CA ALA A 267 -14.44 17.55 16.10
C ALA A 267 -15.18 18.31 14.98
N ASP A 268 -14.52 18.52 13.83
CA ASP A 268 -15.07 19.20 12.67
C ASP A 268 -16.26 18.45 12.05
N MET A 269 -16.21 17.12 12.05
CA MET A 269 -17.31 16.25 11.62
C MET A 269 -18.35 16.00 12.73
N GLY A 270 -18.00 16.27 13.99
CA GLY A 270 -18.85 16.02 15.14
C GLY A 270 -19.06 14.54 15.46
N LEU A 271 -18.07 13.70 15.15
CA LEU A 271 -18.13 12.25 15.37
C LEU A 271 -17.84 11.91 16.84
N SER A 272 -18.62 11.00 17.41
CA SER A 272 -18.29 10.34 18.68
C SER A 272 -17.22 9.26 18.49
N ASP A 273 -16.65 8.76 19.58
CA ASP A 273 -15.73 7.62 19.54
C ASP A 273 -16.44 6.36 19.01
N GLU A 274 -17.74 6.21 19.31
CA GLU A 274 -18.59 5.18 18.75
C GLU A 274 -18.78 5.34 17.24
N ASP A 275 -18.95 6.56 16.73
CA ASP A 275 -19.04 6.78 15.29
C ASP A 275 -17.73 6.38 14.59
N VAL A 276 -16.57 6.76 15.14
CA VAL A 276 -15.26 6.38 14.60
C VAL A 276 -15.08 4.86 14.64
N ARG A 277 -15.50 4.20 15.72
CA ARG A 277 -15.49 2.74 15.83
C ARG A 277 -16.35 2.10 14.74
N ASP A 278 -17.58 2.58 14.55
CA ASP A 278 -18.54 1.98 13.63
C ASP A 278 -18.12 2.22 12.16
N ILE A 279 -17.53 3.38 11.83
CA ILE A 279 -16.91 3.64 10.52
C ILE A 279 -15.72 2.69 10.30
N ALA A 280 -14.83 2.54 11.28
CA ALA A 280 -13.67 1.66 11.16
C ALA A 280 -14.06 0.18 10.95
N LEU A 281 -15.10 -0.30 11.65
CA LEU A 281 -15.67 -1.63 11.43
C LEU A 281 -16.27 -1.76 10.03
N GLY A 282 -17.04 -0.77 9.57
CA GLY A 282 -17.59 -0.76 8.22
C GLY A 282 -16.51 -0.74 7.13
N TRP A 283 -15.43 0.00 7.35
CA TRP A 283 -14.27 0.07 6.46
C TRP A 283 -13.58 -1.28 6.36
N ASN A 284 -13.34 -1.94 7.50
CA ASN A 284 -12.76 -3.27 7.56
C ASN A 284 -13.57 -4.32 6.77
N GLU A 285 -14.90 -4.30 6.88
CA GLU A 285 -15.77 -5.16 6.08
C GLU A 285 -15.67 -4.85 4.58
N THR A 286 -15.57 -3.57 4.23
CA THR A 286 -15.40 -3.13 2.85
C THR A 286 -14.04 -3.52 2.27
N MET A 287 -12.95 -3.36 3.03
CA MET A 287 -11.61 -3.83 2.67
C MET A 287 -11.62 -5.34 2.38
N ALA A 288 -12.16 -6.15 3.28
CA ALA A 288 -12.24 -7.60 3.09
C ALA A 288 -12.99 -7.99 1.80
N ALA A 289 -14.08 -7.29 1.50
CA ALA A 289 -14.88 -7.53 0.30
C ALA A 289 -14.15 -7.08 -0.99
N VAL A 290 -13.45 -5.94 -0.93
CA VAL A 290 -12.61 -5.44 -2.03
C VAL A 290 -11.44 -6.38 -2.30
N GLU A 291 -10.69 -6.79 -1.28
CA GLU A 291 -9.58 -7.75 -1.40
C GLU A 291 -10.05 -9.07 -2.02
N LYS A 292 -11.19 -9.59 -1.56
CA LYS A 292 -11.78 -10.80 -2.13
C LYS A 292 -12.14 -10.61 -3.61
N SER A 293 -12.67 -9.44 -3.98
CA SER A 293 -12.97 -9.13 -5.38
C SER A 293 -11.71 -9.00 -6.23
N ILE A 294 -10.65 -8.38 -5.71
CA ILE A 294 -9.35 -8.25 -6.37
C ILE A 294 -8.76 -9.64 -6.67
N LEU A 295 -8.69 -10.50 -5.65
CA LEU A 295 -8.22 -11.89 -5.81
C LEU A 295 -9.09 -12.68 -6.79
N GLY A 296 -10.42 -12.53 -6.69
CA GLY A 296 -11.38 -13.18 -7.58
C GLY A 296 -11.24 -12.76 -9.06
N ALA A 297 -10.69 -11.58 -9.31
CA ALA A 297 -10.39 -11.07 -10.65
C ALA A 297 -9.00 -11.47 -11.16
N GLY A 298 -8.23 -12.27 -10.41
CA GLY A 298 -6.87 -12.65 -10.79
C GLY A 298 -5.82 -11.56 -10.53
N ALA A 299 -6.16 -10.52 -9.76
CA ALA A 299 -5.29 -9.42 -9.39
C ALA A 299 -4.82 -9.54 -7.92
N TYR A 300 -4.07 -8.55 -7.44
CA TYR A 300 -3.54 -8.55 -6.08
C TYR A 300 -3.51 -7.17 -5.42
N THR A 301 -3.31 -7.14 -4.11
CA THR A 301 -3.01 -5.92 -3.38
C THR A 301 -1.97 -6.20 -2.31
N TRP A 302 -1.14 -5.20 -2.06
CA TRP A 302 -0.06 -5.26 -1.08
C TRP A 302 -0.53 -5.45 0.37
N TRP A 303 -1.79 -5.12 0.72
CA TRP A 303 -2.39 -5.36 2.03
C TRP A 303 -2.44 -6.84 2.40
N LEU A 304 -2.43 -7.71 1.39
CA LEU A 304 -2.43 -9.16 1.56
C LEU A 304 -1.03 -9.74 1.80
N MET A 305 0.01 -8.89 1.83
CA MET A 305 1.34 -9.25 2.28
C MET A 305 1.42 -9.13 3.81
N ASP A 306 2.16 -10.04 4.42
CA ASP A 306 2.32 -10.09 5.86
C ASP A 306 3.04 -8.84 6.39
N GLY A 307 2.58 -8.36 7.55
CA GLY A 307 3.10 -7.14 8.18
C GLY A 307 2.79 -5.83 7.44
N GLN A 308 2.02 -5.85 6.34
CA GLN A 308 1.65 -4.64 5.57
C GLN A 308 0.29 -4.07 6.02
N THR A 309 -0.01 -4.21 7.31
CA THR A 309 -1.26 -3.75 7.94
C THR A 309 -1.29 -2.25 8.22
N ASN A 310 -0.22 -1.54 7.90
CA ASN A 310 -0.21 -0.09 7.78
C ASN A 310 -0.08 0.27 6.30
N ALA A 311 -0.73 1.36 5.88
CA ALA A 311 -0.75 1.85 4.49
C ALA A 311 0.61 2.30 3.93
N ASN A 312 1.69 1.93 4.61
CA ASN A 312 3.05 2.36 4.36
C ASN A 312 3.87 1.26 3.67
N ALA A 313 3.39 0.02 3.71
CA ALA A 313 4.14 -1.19 3.39
C ALA A 313 5.61 -1.15 3.84
N GLY A 314 5.80 -1.13 5.15
CA GLY A 314 7.11 -1.27 5.76
C GLY A 314 7.69 -2.66 5.48
N PRO A 315 8.78 -2.78 4.70
CA PRO A 315 9.41 -4.07 4.48
C PRO A 315 10.08 -4.58 5.76
N THR A 316 10.26 -5.89 5.88
CA THR A 316 11.18 -6.40 6.89
C THR A 316 12.62 -6.16 6.47
N LEU A 317 13.35 -5.40 7.30
CA LEU A 317 14.76 -5.11 7.12
C LEU A 317 15.64 -6.09 7.88
N LEU A 318 16.73 -6.50 7.23
CA LEU A 318 17.81 -7.22 7.88
C LEU A 318 18.65 -6.25 8.72
N LYS A 319 18.84 -6.57 9.99
CA LYS A 319 19.81 -5.91 10.86
C LYS A 319 20.85 -6.89 11.36
N ARG A 320 22.06 -6.39 11.60
CA ARG A 320 23.19 -7.22 12.06
C ARG A 320 22.88 -7.96 13.36
N ASP A 321 22.25 -7.28 14.30
CA ASP A 321 21.87 -7.79 15.62
C ASP A 321 20.67 -8.76 15.60
N THR A 322 19.80 -8.68 14.59
CA THR A 322 18.65 -9.59 14.43
C THR A 322 18.83 -10.68 13.38
N CYS A 323 19.95 -10.68 12.64
CA CYS A 323 20.22 -11.58 11.52
C CYS A 323 19.98 -13.06 11.85
N ALA A 324 20.63 -13.56 12.92
CA ALA A 324 20.54 -14.98 13.26
C ALA A 324 19.16 -15.38 13.80
N SER A 325 18.50 -14.50 14.57
CA SER A 325 17.14 -14.78 15.07
C SER A 325 16.10 -14.77 13.96
N GLN A 326 16.19 -13.83 13.02
CA GLN A 326 15.28 -13.77 11.87
C GLN A 326 15.45 -15.01 10.99
N LEU A 327 16.69 -15.41 10.67
CA LEU A 327 16.94 -16.59 9.85
C LEU A 327 16.53 -17.89 10.53
N ARG A 328 16.78 -18.07 11.85
CA ARG A 328 16.23 -19.23 12.58
C ARG A 328 14.72 -19.30 12.50
N GLY A 329 14.04 -18.15 12.59
CA GLY A 329 12.59 -18.06 12.41
C GLY A 329 12.16 -18.44 10.99
N ALA A 330 12.89 -18.01 9.97
CA ALA A 330 12.55 -18.24 8.57
C ALA A 330 12.87 -19.66 8.06
N CYS A 331 13.91 -20.33 8.58
CA CYS A 331 14.38 -21.65 8.13
C CYS A 331 13.53 -22.84 8.63
N THR A 332 12.22 -22.65 8.81
CA THR A 332 11.29 -23.72 9.23
C THR A 332 10.08 -23.78 8.31
N GLU A 333 9.58 -24.98 8.02
CA GLU A 333 8.42 -25.15 7.11
C GLU A 333 7.16 -24.47 7.63
N SER A 334 7.01 -24.42 8.95
CA SER A 334 5.86 -23.80 9.61
C SER A 334 6.02 -22.29 9.81
N SER A 335 7.04 -21.68 9.23
CA SER A 335 7.29 -20.25 9.36
C SER A 335 6.29 -19.42 8.56
N HIS A 336 5.89 -18.25 9.07
CA HIS A 336 5.12 -17.28 8.28
C HIS A 336 5.91 -16.77 7.06
N TRP A 337 7.25 -16.72 7.18
CA TRP A 337 8.16 -16.42 6.07
C TRP A 337 8.00 -17.36 4.86
N GLN A 338 7.64 -18.63 5.11
CA GLN A 338 7.46 -19.64 4.06
C GLN A 338 6.02 -19.74 3.56
N ARG A 339 5.03 -19.40 4.40
CA ARG A 339 3.61 -19.65 4.12
C ARG A 339 2.81 -18.42 3.73
N SER A 340 3.28 -17.24 4.09
CA SER A 340 2.60 -15.97 3.81
C SER A 340 3.41 -15.16 2.80
N PRO A 341 2.77 -14.29 2.01
CA PRO A 341 3.47 -13.39 1.11
C PRO A 341 4.25 -12.36 1.93
N GLN A 342 5.52 -12.13 1.58
CA GLN A 342 6.42 -11.29 2.39
C GLN A 342 7.00 -10.13 1.58
N LEU A 343 7.15 -8.98 2.23
CA LEU A 343 7.91 -7.85 1.71
C LEU A 343 9.25 -7.73 2.47
N PHE A 344 10.35 -7.83 1.74
CA PHE A 344 11.71 -7.69 2.24
C PHE A 344 12.32 -6.37 1.76
N GLY A 345 13.12 -5.75 2.61
CA GLY A 345 13.64 -4.41 2.35
C GLY A 345 15.11 -4.43 1.97
N LEU A 346 15.51 -3.44 1.17
CA LEU A 346 16.90 -3.10 0.95
C LEU A 346 17.31 -2.03 1.96
N THR A 347 18.40 -2.21 2.67
CA THR A 347 18.87 -1.24 3.66
C THR A 347 19.54 -0.07 2.95
N ILE A 348 18.93 1.09 3.08
CA ILE A 348 19.38 2.34 2.46
C ILE A 348 19.96 3.25 3.54
N ASN A 349 21.04 3.97 3.21
CA ASN A 349 21.49 5.11 3.98
C ASN A 349 20.85 6.35 3.36
N SER A 350 20.16 7.18 4.15
CA SER A 350 19.45 8.38 3.67
C SER A 350 20.34 9.37 2.90
N SER A 351 21.65 9.29 3.08
CA SER A 351 22.63 10.13 2.37
C SER A 351 23.24 9.45 1.13
N ALA A 352 22.92 8.18 0.87
CA ALA A 352 23.53 7.37 -0.17
C ALA A 352 22.53 6.98 -1.25
N VAL A 353 22.97 7.15 -2.49
CA VAL A 353 22.23 6.73 -3.69
C VAL A 353 22.18 5.20 -3.85
N ALA A 354 23.09 4.49 -3.18
CA ALA A 354 23.23 3.04 -3.25
C ALA A 354 22.84 2.37 -1.92
N PRO A 355 22.31 1.13 -1.94
CA PRO A 355 22.03 0.37 -0.72
C PRO A 355 23.31 0.13 0.10
N ALA A 356 23.20 0.24 1.42
CA ALA A 356 24.34 0.18 2.34
C ALA A 356 24.89 -1.24 2.56
N GLN A 357 24.06 -2.27 2.35
CA GLN A 357 24.40 -3.68 2.59
C GLN A 357 23.68 -4.61 1.59
N LEU A 358 23.71 -4.23 0.31
CA LEU A 358 22.96 -4.90 -0.77
C LEU A 358 23.16 -6.43 -0.80
N GLU A 359 24.40 -6.91 -0.65
CA GLU A 359 24.69 -8.34 -0.71
C GLU A 359 24.08 -9.10 0.47
N GLN A 360 24.10 -8.51 1.67
CA GLN A 360 23.49 -9.07 2.87
C GLN A 360 21.97 -9.10 2.75
N ASP A 361 21.34 -8.04 2.27
CA ASP A 361 19.89 -7.99 2.07
C ASP A 361 19.44 -9.02 1.03
N VAL A 362 20.16 -9.15 -0.10
CA VAL A 362 19.88 -10.16 -1.12
C VAL A 362 20.11 -11.58 -0.59
N ALA A 363 21.18 -11.82 0.17
CA ALA A 363 21.42 -13.12 0.79
C ALA A 363 20.31 -13.47 1.79
N PHE A 364 19.92 -12.53 2.66
CA PHE A 364 18.81 -12.73 3.60
C PHE A 364 17.50 -13.02 2.89
N PHE A 365 17.15 -12.23 1.86
CA PHE A 365 15.97 -12.48 1.04
C PHE A 365 15.97 -13.90 0.48
N GLN A 366 17.07 -14.32 -0.16
CA GLN A 366 17.15 -15.65 -0.76
C GLN A 366 17.12 -16.77 0.31
N LEU A 367 17.78 -16.59 1.44
CA LEU A 367 17.73 -17.57 2.53
C LEU A 367 16.31 -17.69 3.12
N ALA A 368 15.64 -16.57 3.38
CA ALA A 368 14.41 -16.52 4.15
C ALA A 368 13.13 -16.68 3.32
N ARG A 369 13.12 -16.32 2.03
CA ARG A 369 11.88 -16.24 1.24
C ARG A 369 11.14 -17.58 1.08
N GLY A 370 9.82 -17.51 1.14
CA GLY A 370 8.90 -18.51 0.59
C GLY A 370 8.64 -18.32 -0.91
N ASP A 371 7.53 -18.90 -1.38
CA ASP A 371 7.13 -18.89 -2.79
C ASP A 371 6.73 -17.48 -3.26
N TYR A 372 6.05 -16.73 -2.40
CA TYR A 372 5.61 -15.36 -2.67
C TYR A 372 6.37 -14.40 -1.77
N ALA A 373 7.37 -13.74 -2.34
CA ALA A 373 8.17 -12.77 -1.62
C ALA A 373 8.74 -11.75 -2.60
N TRP A 374 8.80 -10.49 -2.18
CA TRP A 374 9.36 -9.42 -2.98
C TRP A 374 10.42 -8.66 -2.21
N LEU A 375 11.51 -8.30 -2.90
CA LEU A 375 12.59 -7.49 -2.40
C LEU A 375 12.46 -6.06 -2.94
N GLY A 376 12.37 -5.08 -2.06
CA GLY A 376 12.23 -3.68 -2.45
C GLY A 376 11.53 -2.86 -1.38
N TRP A 377 10.81 -1.83 -1.80
CA TRP A 377 10.10 -0.92 -0.90
C TRP A 377 8.75 -0.53 -1.51
N GLY A 378 7.75 -0.35 -0.62
CA GLY A 378 6.49 0.30 -0.94
C GLY A 378 6.61 1.83 -0.88
N VAL A 379 5.68 2.51 -0.19
CA VAL A 379 5.67 4.00 -0.07
C VAL A 379 6.99 4.52 0.43
N TRP A 380 7.62 3.91 1.42
CA TRP A 380 8.85 4.48 2.01
C TRP A 380 10.08 4.37 1.07
N GLY A 381 9.89 3.82 -0.13
CA GLY A 381 10.83 3.90 -1.24
C GLY A 381 10.29 4.61 -2.47
N MET A 382 9.52 5.69 -2.28
CA MET A 382 8.75 6.42 -3.30
C MET A 382 9.46 6.70 -4.63
N THR A 383 10.80 6.68 -4.68
CA THR A 383 11.52 6.59 -5.95
C THR A 383 12.67 5.59 -5.86
N TRP A 384 12.93 4.92 -6.98
CA TRP A 384 14.21 4.26 -7.24
C TRP A 384 15.03 5.16 -8.19
N PRO A 385 16.19 5.73 -7.77
CA PRO A 385 16.83 5.57 -6.45
C PRO A 385 15.98 6.23 -5.39
N PHE A 386 16.20 5.79 -4.15
CA PHE A 386 15.81 6.54 -2.97
C PHE A 386 16.50 7.90 -3.03
N ASN A 387 15.84 8.87 -3.65
CA ASN A 387 16.10 10.24 -3.31
C ASN A 387 15.60 10.40 -1.87
N ALA A 388 16.34 11.11 -1.03
CA ALA A 388 15.73 11.76 0.11
C ALA A 388 14.76 12.80 -0.46
N GLU A 389 13.60 12.35 -0.94
CA GLU A 389 12.58 13.25 -1.43
C GLU A 389 12.11 14.10 -0.24
N PRO A 390 11.90 15.40 -0.42
CA PRO A 390 10.91 16.09 0.39
C PRO A 390 9.58 15.33 0.21
N ALA A 391 8.69 15.45 1.20
CA ALA A 391 7.37 14.84 1.18
C ALA A 391 6.74 14.87 -0.25
N HIS A 392 6.26 13.73 -0.75
CA HIS A 392 5.47 13.61 -2.00
C HIS A 392 6.16 13.97 -3.33
N GLY A 393 7.47 13.82 -3.45
CA GLY A 393 8.15 13.86 -4.76
C GLY A 393 8.36 15.26 -5.32
N GLU A 394 8.54 16.26 -4.46
CA GLU A 394 8.73 17.67 -4.83
C GLU A 394 10.04 17.99 -5.55
N LEU A 395 10.98 17.06 -5.65
CA LEU A 395 12.19 17.23 -6.46
C LEU A 395 12.08 16.48 -7.79
N PRO A 396 12.57 17.08 -8.89
CA PRO A 396 12.64 16.35 -10.15
C PRO A 396 13.48 15.08 -9.92
N PRO A 397 13.01 13.90 -10.36
CA PRO A 397 13.84 12.71 -10.31
C PRO A 397 15.15 13.01 -11.03
N LEU A 398 16.25 12.37 -10.60
CA LEU A 398 17.51 12.46 -11.35
C LEU A 398 17.17 12.19 -12.83
N PRO A 399 17.71 12.95 -13.80
CA PRO A 399 17.29 12.88 -15.20
C PRO A 399 17.32 11.47 -15.82
N TYR A 400 18.06 10.55 -15.19
CA TYR A 400 18.23 9.16 -15.62
C TYR A 400 17.85 8.13 -14.55
N GLY A 401 17.23 8.57 -13.44
CA GLY A 401 17.09 7.76 -12.24
C GLY A 401 18.44 7.23 -11.77
N VAL A 402 18.42 6.12 -11.04
CA VAL A 402 19.61 5.39 -10.62
C VAL A 402 19.45 3.98 -11.12
N PRO A 403 20.52 3.45 -11.71
CA PRO A 403 20.47 2.12 -12.28
C PRO A 403 20.07 1.12 -11.21
N ARG A 404 19.24 0.16 -11.60
CA ARG A 404 18.95 -0.97 -10.72
C ARG A 404 20.27 -1.73 -10.50
N PRO A 405 20.61 -2.14 -9.27
CA PRO A 405 21.89 -2.80 -9.04
C PRO A 405 21.91 -4.10 -9.83
N ALA A 406 23.02 -4.37 -10.52
CA ALA A 406 23.13 -5.54 -11.40
C ALA A 406 22.84 -6.86 -10.68
N LEU A 407 23.09 -6.92 -9.37
CA LEU A 407 22.78 -8.08 -8.54
C LEU A 407 21.29 -8.44 -8.54
N LEU A 408 20.37 -7.46 -8.64
CA LEU A 408 18.93 -7.71 -8.69
C LEU A 408 18.47 -8.35 -10.02
N SER A 409 19.33 -8.35 -11.03
CA SER A 409 19.09 -9.05 -12.30
C SER A 409 19.67 -10.47 -12.32
N LYS A 410 20.26 -10.94 -11.21
CA LYS A 410 20.92 -12.25 -11.16
C LYS A 410 19.89 -13.38 -10.99
N ASP A 411 19.97 -14.37 -11.88
CA ASP A 411 19.19 -15.60 -11.80
C ASP A 411 19.92 -16.64 -10.93
N PHE A 412 19.42 -16.84 -9.71
CA PHE A 412 19.91 -17.85 -8.78
C PHE A 412 19.31 -19.23 -9.04
N GLY A 413 18.24 -19.33 -9.84
CA GLY A 413 17.48 -20.55 -10.08
C GLY A 413 16.41 -20.81 -9.02
N LYS A 414 15.99 -22.07 -8.88
CA LYS A 414 14.99 -22.48 -7.87
C LYS A 414 15.68 -22.93 -6.59
N PRO A 415 15.14 -22.64 -5.39
CA PRO A 415 15.68 -23.15 -4.14
C PRO A 415 15.55 -24.68 -4.09
N SER A 416 16.57 -25.37 -3.56
CA SER A 416 16.58 -26.83 -3.40
C SER A 416 15.95 -27.31 -2.08
N GLY A 417 15.33 -26.40 -1.33
CA GLY A 417 14.74 -26.65 -0.02
C GLY A 417 14.73 -25.38 0.83
N LEU A 418 14.54 -25.54 2.14
CA LEU A 418 14.69 -24.45 3.11
C LEU A 418 16.16 -24.12 3.39
N CYS A 419 16.40 -22.92 3.92
CA CYS A 419 17.70 -22.60 4.51
C CYS A 419 17.99 -23.49 5.73
N LYS A 420 19.27 -23.63 6.07
CA LYS A 420 19.76 -24.43 7.19
C LYS A 420 20.84 -23.67 7.93
N GLU A 421 20.82 -23.72 9.26
CA GLU A 421 21.93 -23.24 10.09
C GLU A 421 23.02 -24.33 10.11
N THR A 422 24.11 -24.15 9.35
CA THR A 422 25.19 -25.16 9.24
C THR A 422 26.16 -25.09 10.41
N ARG A 423 26.33 -23.89 10.96
CA ARG A 423 27.03 -23.59 12.22
C ARG A 423 26.28 -22.47 12.93
N SER A 424 26.50 -22.29 14.23
CA SER A 424 25.83 -21.23 14.98
C SER A 424 26.06 -19.86 14.31
N GLY A 425 24.97 -19.22 13.88
CA GLY A 425 24.98 -17.93 13.20
C GLY A 425 25.31 -17.98 11.70
N VAL A 426 25.54 -19.15 11.10
CA VAL A 426 25.84 -19.32 9.67
C VAL A 426 24.72 -20.09 8.99
N PHE A 427 24.08 -19.45 8.01
CA PHE A 427 22.92 -20.00 7.31
C PHE A 427 23.24 -20.18 5.84
N GLU A 428 22.74 -21.28 5.27
CA GLU A 428 22.98 -21.65 3.88
C GLU A 428 21.69 -22.14 3.21
N ARG A 429 21.55 -21.86 1.91
CA ARG A 429 20.49 -22.41 1.05
C ARG A 429 21.04 -22.69 -0.34
N GLY A 430 20.85 -23.92 -0.80
CA GLY A 430 21.17 -24.32 -2.17
C GLY A 430 20.10 -23.86 -3.15
N TYR A 431 20.53 -23.42 -4.32
CA TYR A 431 19.70 -23.14 -5.47
C TYR A 431 20.20 -23.90 -6.69
N THR A 432 19.37 -24.07 -7.72
CA THR A 432 19.78 -24.79 -8.93
C THR A 432 20.93 -24.13 -9.70
N LYS A 433 21.21 -22.83 -9.50
CA LYS A 433 22.30 -22.10 -10.17
C LYS A 433 23.26 -21.40 -9.21
N ALA A 434 23.06 -21.55 -7.89
CA ALA A 434 23.84 -20.82 -6.91
C ALA A 434 23.82 -21.50 -5.53
N HIS A 435 24.77 -21.11 -4.70
CA HIS A 435 24.78 -21.39 -3.28
C HIS A 435 24.79 -20.06 -2.52
N ILE A 436 23.83 -19.88 -1.61
CA ILE A 436 23.66 -18.66 -0.83
C ILE A 436 24.07 -18.94 0.61
N SER A 437 24.90 -18.09 1.18
CA SER A 437 25.19 -18.11 2.61
C SER A 437 25.22 -16.73 3.24
N LEU A 438 24.89 -16.66 4.53
CA LEU A 438 25.04 -15.47 5.36
C LEU A 438 25.59 -15.88 6.72
N ASP A 439 26.80 -15.43 7.03
CA ASP A 439 27.38 -15.52 8.37
C ASP A 439 26.96 -14.29 9.16
N CYS A 440 25.99 -14.44 10.05
CA CYS A 440 25.50 -13.37 10.92
C CYS A 440 26.51 -12.94 11.99
N ASN A 441 27.53 -13.76 12.29
CA ASN A 441 28.57 -13.38 13.27
C ASN A 441 29.49 -12.31 12.69
N THR A 442 29.83 -12.44 11.41
CA THR A 442 30.67 -11.48 10.66
C THR A 442 29.86 -10.50 9.82
N PHE A 443 28.58 -10.80 9.60
CA PHE A 443 27.67 -10.10 8.69
C PHE A 443 28.15 -10.10 7.24
N THR A 444 28.66 -11.26 6.81
CA THR A 444 29.23 -11.47 5.47
C THR A 444 28.34 -12.42 4.67
N ALA A 445 27.94 -11.97 3.48
CA ALA A 445 27.17 -12.75 2.53
C ALA A 445 28.08 -13.46 1.52
N SER A 446 27.67 -14.63 1.04
CA SER A 446 28.20 -15.26 -0.17
C SER A 446 27.05 -15.60 -1.13
N LEU A 447 27.23 -15.24 -2.39
CA LEU A 447 26.25 -15.37 -3.47
C LEU A 447 26.87 -16.14 -4.65
N GLU A 448 27.54 -17.25 -4.35
CA GLU A 448 28.33 -18.04 -5.30
C GLU A 448 27.45 -18.68 -6.38
N SER A 449 27.76 -18.39 -7.64
CA SER A 449 27.14 -19.08 -8.77
C SER A 449 27.80 -20.44 -9.00
N HIS A 450 27.00 -21.45 -9.32
CA HIS A 450 27.58 -22.69 -9.82
C HIS A 450 28.29 -22.41 -11.15
N PRO A 451 29.48 -22.97 -11.38
CA PRO A 451 30.10 -22.92 -12.69
C PRO A 451 29.08 -23.47 -13.69
N ILE A 452 28.73 -22.67 -14.70
CA ILE A 452 27.97 -23.19 -15.83
C ILE A 452 28.85 -24.29 -16.39
N LEU A 453 28.47 -25.56 -16.18
CA LEU A 453 29.08 -26.69 -16.86
C LEU A 453 28.86 -26.40 -18.33
N ALA A 454 29.86 -25.79 -18.98
CA ALA A 454 29.85 -25.52 -20.39
C ALA A 454 29.56 -26.86 -21.06
N SER A 455 28.36 -27.00 -21.61
CA SER A 455 27.98 -28.14 -22.42
C SER A 455 29.10 -28.30 -23.45
N ARG A 456 29.96 -29.30 -23.24
CA ARG A 456 30.88 -29.77 -24.26
C ARG A 456 29.99 -30.30 -25.37
N LYS A 457 29.57 -29.42 -26.27
CA LYS A 457 29.15 -29.81 -27.61
C LYS A 457 30.37 -30.48 -28.21
N GLY A 458 30.36 -31.80 -28.22
CA GLY A 458 31.33 -32.60 -28.92
C GLY A 458 31.34 -32.16 -30.37
N LEU A 459 32.46 -31.57 -30.80
CA LEU A 459 32.90 -31.72 -32.17
C LEU A 459 33.13 -33.24 -32.34
N ILE A 460 32.17 -33.91 -32.97
CA ILE A 460 32.47 -35.13 -33.70
C ILE A 460 33.07 -34.64 -35.01
N VAL A 461 34.39 -34.81 -35.15
CA VAL A 461 35.13 -34.63 -36.41
C VAL A 461 34.92 -35.85 -37.28
#